data_AF-A0A173Z2T8-F1
#
_entry.id   AF-A0A173Z2T8-F1
#
_cell.length_a   1.000
_cell.length_b   1.000
_cell.length_c   1.000
_cell.angle_alpha   90.00
_cell.angle_beta   90.00
_cell.angle_gamma   90.00
#
_symmetry.space_group_name_H-M   'P 1'
#
loop_
_entity.id
_entity.type
_entity.pdbx_description
1 polymer ?
#
loop_
_entity_poly.entity_id
_entity_poly.type
_entity_poly.pdbx_seq_one_letter_code
_entity_poly.pdbx_strand_id
1 'polypeptide(L)'
;MDDWYIMNPNKEELEDLLSCIIEIAKEYGIHINRKKTHIVKISSTYKFLQIKYTLTKDGKVIKRINPKRVTTMRRKLKKLSVKVINGEIEYESIENMFRGWMGAHYKLLSKQQRKNLIQLYEELFNKKISVISRKLIVSDASSLAA
;
A
#
# COMPACT_ATOMS: atom_id res chain seq x y z
N MET A 1 -0.37 11.90 -15.83
CA MET A 1 0.14 10.82 -14.96
C MET A 1 1.34 10.26 -15.66
N ASP A 2 2.48 10.19 -14.97
CA ASP A 2 3.77 9.97 -15.64
C ASP A 2 4.25 8.51 -15.53
N ASP A 3 3.62 7.73 -14.64
CA ASP A 3 3.90 6.31 -14.44
C ASP A 3 3.05 5.46 -15.41
N TRP A 4 3.70 4.78 -16.35
CA TRP A 4 3.07 3.83 -17.28
C TRP A 4 3.99 2.62 -17.51
N TYR A 5 3.47 1.58 -18.15
CA TYR A 5 4.26 0.40 -18.51
C TYR A 5 3.74 -0.20 -19.82
N ILE A 6 4.63 -0.95 -20.49
CA ILE A 6 4.32 -1.71 -21.70
C ILE A 6 4.75 -3.17 -21.45
N MET A 7 3.98 -4.12 -21.96
CA MET A 7 4.26 -5.55 -21.84
C MET A 7 4.34 -6.15 -23.23
N ASN A 8 5.44 -6.86 -23.51
CA ASN A 8 5.64 -7.59 -24.75
C ASN A 8 6.49 -8.85 -24.42
N PRO A 9 6.18 -10.02 -25.02
CA PRO A 9 7.02 -11.21 -24.87
C PRO A 9 8.44 -11.06 -25.42
N ASN A 10 8.66 -10.18 -26.41
CA ASN A 10 9.95 -9.93 -27.02
C ASN A 10 10.69 -8.76 -26.33
N LYS A 11 11.91 -9.02 -25.85
CA LYS A 11 12.75 -8.02 -25.19
C LYS A 11 13.31 -6.99 -26.17
N GLU A 12 13.68 -7.42 -27.38
CA GLU A 12 14.27 -6.55 -28.39
C GLU A 12 13.26 -5.49 -28.85
N GLU A 13 12.00 -5.88 -29.04
CA GLU A 13 10.91 -4.94 -29.33
C GLU A 13 10.70 -3.92 -28.20
N LEU A 14 10.87 -4.31 -26.93
CA LEU A 14 10.78 -3.36 -25.81
C LEU A 14 11.96 -2.39 -25.77
N GLU A 15 13.16 -2.83 -26.17
CA GLU A 15 14.36 -1.98 -26.24
C GLU A 15 14.28 -0.98 -27.38
N ASP A 16 13.79 -1.41 -28.55
CA ASP A 16 13.49 -0.56 -29.69
C ASP A 16 12.42 0.48 -29.34
N LEU A 17 11.28 0.03 -28.81
CA LEU A 17 10.18 0.90 -28.40
C LEU A 17 10.61 1.92 -27.34
N LEU A 18 11.41 1.50 -26.36
CA LEU A 18 11.96 2.42 -25.36
C LEU A 18 12.80 3.51 -26.04
N SER A 19 13.66 3.13 -26.99
CA SER A 19 14.51 4.06 -27.74
C SER A 19 13.68 5.06 -28.53
N CYS A 20 12.64 4.62 -29.24
CA CYS A 20 11.71 5.53 -29.94
C CYS A 20 11.03 6.50 -28.97
N ILE A 21 10.54 6.01 -27.83
CA ILE A 21 9.88 6.86 -26.82
C ILE A 21 10.83 7.92 -26.26
N ILE A 22 12.11 7.60 -26.08
CA ILE A 22 13.12 8.56 -25.61
C ILE A 22 13.33 9.68 -26.62
N GLU A 23 13.44 9.36 -27.91
CA GLU A 23 13.64 10.37 -28.94
C GLU A 23 12.43 11.30 -29.02
N ILE A 24 11.22 10.73 -29.05
CA ILE A 24 9.98 11.51 -29.02
C ILE A 24 9.93 12.38 -27.76
N ALA A 25 10.19 11.82 -26.57
CA ALA A 25 10.17 12.58 -25.33
C ALA A 25 11.17 13.75 -25.35
N LYS A 26 12.35 13.56 -25.93
CA LYS A 26 13.37 14.60 -26.09
C LYS A 26 12.89 15.72 -27.01
N GLU A 27 12.19 15.42 -28.11
CA GLU A 27 11.59 16.42 -28.99
C GLU A 27 10.58 17.31 -28.25
N TYR A 28 9.81 16.72 -27.32
CA TYR A 28 8.87 17.45 -26.45
C TYR A 28 9.54 18.08 -25.21
N GLY A 29 10.86 17.98 -25.04
CA GLY A 29 11.56 18.49 -23.86
C GLY A 29 11.28 17.72 -22.56
N ILE A 30 10.75 16.50 -22.66
CA ILE A 30 10.40 15.64 -21.52
C ILE A 30 11.61 14.81 -21.11
N HIS A 31 12.08 14.99 -19.88
CA HIS A 31 13.20 14.22 -19.34
C HIS A 31 12.76 12.84 -18.81
N ILE A 32 13.26 11.77 -19.41
CA ILE A 32 13.04 10.39 -18.92
C ILE A 32 14.09 10.01 -17.87
N ASN A 33 13.61 9.62 -16.68
CA ASN A 33 14.46 9.17 -15.58
C ASN A 33 14.96 7.73 -15.81
N ARG A 34 16.18 7.60 -16.35
CA ARG A 34 16.83 6.30 -16.64
C ARG A 34 17.04 5.39 -15.43
N LYS A 35 17.07 5.93 -14.21
CA LYS A 35 17.16 5.13 -12.98
C LYS A 35 15.83 4.46 -12.65
N LYS A 36 14.71 5.07 -13.04
CA LYS A 36 13.36 4.56 -12.79
C LYS A 36 12.79 3.75 -13.96
N THR A 37 13.22 4.05 -15.19
CA THR A 37 12.81 3.34 -16.40
C THR A 37 13.70 2.12 -16.63
N HIS A 38 13.13 0.92 -16.56
CA HIS A 38 13.86 -0.33 -16.78
C HIS A 38 12.95 -1.40 -17.38
N ILE A 39 13.52 -2.25 -18.23
CA ILE A 39 12.87 -3.46 -18.76
C ILE A 39 13.15 -4.60 -17.79
N VAL A 40 12.10 -5.28 -17.33
CA VAL A 40 12.19 -6.39 -16.38
C VAL A 40 11.35 -7.56 -16.84
N LYS A 41 11.79 -8.78 -16.50
CA LYS A 41 11.00 -10.00 -16.73
C LYS A 41 9.75 -9.98 -15.85
N ILE A 42 8.60 -10.35 -16.40
CA ILE A 42 7.34 -10.44 -15.63
C ILE A 42 7.38 -11.49 -14.51
N SER A 43 8.23 -12.52 -14.67
CA SER A 43 8.48 -13.55 -13.65
C SER A 43 9.30 -13.03 -12.46
N SER A 44 9.98 -11.89 -12.62
CA SER A 44 10.65 -11.21 -11.52
C SER A 44 9.64 -10.45 -10.66
N THR A 45 10.12 -9.87 -9.56
CA THR A 45 9.27 -8.97 -8.78
C THR A 45 9.49 -7.52 -9.19
N TYR A 46 8.40 -6.84 -9.52
CA TYR A 46 8.41 -5.43 -9.91
C TYR A 46 7.49 -4.58 -9.02
N LYS A 47 7.59 -3.25 -9.14
CA LYS A 47 6.77 -2.29 -8.40
C LYS A 47 6.04 -1.37 -9.36
N PHE A 48 4.74 -1.19 -9.15
CA PHE A 48 3.93 -0.21 -9.88
C PHE A 48 2.94 0.44 -8.91
N LEU A 49 2.81 1.76 -8.96
CA LEU A 49 1.95 2.54 -8.05
C LEU A 49 2.13 2.15 -6.56
N GLN A 50 3.39 1.97 -6.14
CA GLN A 50 3.79 1.57 -4.78
C GLN A 50 3.37 0.15 -4.33
N ILE A 51 2.77 -0.63 -5.22
CA ILE A 51 2.41 -2.04 -5.02
C ILE A 51 3.51 -2.92 -5.64
N LYS A 52 3.94 -3.94 -4.89
CA LYS A 52 4.89 -4.97 -5.32
C LYS A 52 4.11 -6.13 -5.93
N TYR A 53 4.47 -6.53 -7.14
CA TYR A 53 3.81 -7.59 -7.89
C TYR A 53 4.77 -8.77 -8.08
N THR A 54 4.28 -9.98 -7.84
CA THR A 54 5.02 -11.21 -8.10
C THR A 54 4.10 -12.17 -8.82
N LEU A 55 4.50 -12.62 -10.01
CA LEU A 55 3.85 -13.71 -10.72
C LEU A 55 4.43 -15.04 -10.22
N THR A 56 3.58 -15.95 -9.76
CA THR A 56 4.01 -17.29 -9.35
C THR A 56 4.10 -18.22 -10.56
N LYS A 57 4.75 -19.38 -10.38
CA LYS A 57 4.97 -20.36 -11.47
C LYS A 57 3.66 -20.91 -12.05
N ASP A 58 2.61 -20.98 -11.24
CA ASP A 58 1.24 -21.40 -11.57
C ASP A 58 0.37 -20.26 -12.15
N GLY A 59 0.94 -19.07 -12.41
CA GLY A 59 0.23 -17.95 -13.04
C GLY A 59 -0.54 -17.04 -12.08
N LYS A 60 -0.49 -17.29 -10.76
CA LYS A 60 -1.14 -16.44 -9.77
C LYS A 60 -0.36 -15.14 -9.55
N VAL A 61 -1.08 -14.02 -9.55
CA VAL A 61 -0.49 -12.69 -9.27
C VAL A 61 -0.64 -12.34 -7.80
N ILE A 62 0.49 -12.22 -7.09
CA ILE A 62 0.55 -11.76 -5.71
C ILE A 62 0.82 -10.26 -5.69
N LYS A 63 -0.07 -9.49 -5.06
CA LYS A 63 0.05 -8.04 -4.86
C LYS A 63 0.35 -7.75 -3.39
N ARG A 64 1.39 -6.96 -3.10
CA ARG A 64 1.78 -6.59 -1.73
C ARG A 64 2.04 -5.10 -1.61
N ILE A 65 1.56 -4.48 -0.53
CA ILE A 65 1.91 -3.10 -0.21
C ILE A 65 3.40 -2.96 0.09
N ASN A 66 3.99 -1.80 -0.20
CA ASN A 66 5.31 -1.45 0.32
C ASN A 66 5.31 -1.49 1.88
N PRO A 67 6.17 -2.30 2.52
CA PRO A 67 6.25 -2.38 3.99
C PRO A 67 6.44 -1.03 4.68
N LYS A 68 7.12 -0.07 4.03
CA LYS A 68 7.29 1.28 4.56
C LYS A 68 5.96 1.98 4.84
N ARG A 69 4.92 1.77 4.01
CA ARG A 69 3.59 2.37 4.25
C ARG A 69 2.93 1.83 5.51
N VAL A 70 3.13 0.54 5.81
CA VAL A 70 2.64 -0.09 7.05
C VAL A 70 3.37 0.51 8.25
N THR A 71 4.70 0.61 8.19
CA THR A 71 5.51 1.23 9.25
C THR A 71 5.11 2.69 9.50
N THR A 72 4.88 3.47 8.43
CA THR A 72 4.41 4.85 8.52
C THR A 72 3.05 4.92 9.19
N MET A 73 2.10 4.06 8.82
CA MET A 73 0.78 4.04 9.46
C MET A 73 0.88 3.71 10.96
N ARG A 74 1.66 2.69 11.34
CA ARG A 74 1.89 2.36 12.76
C ARG A 74 2.44 3.54 13.55
N ARG A 75 3.44 4.24 13.01
CA ARG A 75 4.01 5.45 13.64
C ARG A 75 2.99 6.58 13.73
N LYS A 76 2.16 6.75 12.69
CA LYS A 76 1.08 7.74 12.66
C LYS A 76 0.06 7.48 13.76
N LEU A 77 -0.43 6.24 13.90
CA LEU A 77 -1.37 5.87 14.96
C LEU A 77 -0.82 6.15 16.36
N LYS A 78 0.43 5.76 16.65
CA LYS A 78 1.07 6.03 17.95
C LYS A 78 1.19 7.52 18.29
N LYS A 79 1.43 8.38 17.28
CA LYS A 79 1.46 9.83 17.50
C LYS A 79 0.07 10.40 17.72
N LEU A 80 -0.91 9.89 16.97
CA LEU A 80 -2.29 10.36 17.07
C LEU A 80 -2.97 9.90 18.36
N SER A 81 -2.61 8.73 18.90
CA SER A 81 -3.14 8.29 20.19
C SER A 81 -2.78 9.25 21.32
N VAL A 82 -1.53 9.76 21.35
CA VAL A 82 -1.11 10.78 22.31
C VAL A 82 -1.95 12.06 22.17
N LYS A 83 -2.19 12.50 20.93
CA LYS A 83 -3.02 13.68 20.65
C LYS A 83 -4.48 13.50 21.09
N VAL A 84 -5.04 12.31 20.92
CA VAL A 84 -6.41 11.98 21.40
C VAL A 84 -6.45 12.01 22.93
N ILE A 85 -5.46 11.43 23.61
CA ILE A 85 -5.35 11.46 25.08
C ILE A 85 -5.25 12.91 25.60
N ASN A 86 -4.52 13.76 24.90
CA ASN A 86 -4.40 15.18 25.22
C ASN A 86 -5.65 16.02 24.84
N GLY A 87 -6.66 15.43 24.20
CA GLY A 87 -7.84 16.15 23.72
C GLY A 87 -7.60 17.07 22.51
N GLU A 88 -6.45 16.94 21.83
CA GLU A 88 -6.09 17.78 20.68
C GLU A 88 -6.82 17.36 19.38
N ILE A 89 -7.25 16.10 19.29
CA ILE A 89 -7.93 15.54 18.11
C ILE A 89 -9.04 14.59 18.58
N GLU A 90 -10.20 14.66 17.94
CA GLU A 90 -11.30 13.74 18.17
C GLU A 90 -10.97 12.32 17.70
N TYR A 91 -11.31 11.32 18.51
CA TYR A 91 -11.11 9.91 18.19
C TYR A 91 -11.81 9.51 16.87
N GLU A 92 -13.01 10.03 16.59
CA GLU A 92 -13.77 9.71 15.37
C GLU A 92 -12.98 10.05 14.09
N SER A 93 -12.23 11.15 14.09
CA SER A 93 -11.33 11.52 12.99
C SER A 93 -10.28 10.45 12.72
N ILE A 94 -9.73 9.87 13.79
CA ILE A 94 -8.74 8.80 13.72
C ILE A 94 -9.36 7.51 13.19
N GLU A 95 -10.55 7.17 13.67
CA GLU A 95 -11.28 5.98 13.21
C GLU A 95 -11.60 6.07 11.72
N ASN A 96 -12.14 7.21 11.25
CA ASN A 96 -12.45 7.43 9.84
C ASN A 96 -11.19 7.34 8.95
N MET A 97 -10.09 7.96 9.38
CA MET A 97 -8.80 7.84 8.69
C MET A 97 -8.32 6.39 8.60
N PHE A 98 -8.40 5.65 9.72
CA PHE A 98 -7.95 4.26 9.78
C PHE A 98 -8.82 3.35 8.91
N ARG A 99 -10.15 3.52 8.95
CA ARG A 99 -11.12 2.82 8.09
C ARG A 99 -10.82 3.06 6.61
N GLY A 100 -10.63 4.31 6.21
CA GLY A 100 -10.28 4.66 4.83
C GLY A 100 -8.97 4.02 4.37
N TRP A 101 -7.94 4.08 5.21
CA TRP A 101 -6.65 3.48 4.89
C TRP A 101 -6.73 1.95 4.80
N MET A 102 -7.41 1.31 5.76
CA MET A 102 -7.62 -0.14 5.74
C MET A 102 -8.46 -0.54 4.52
N GLY A 103 -9.53 0.18 4.18
CA GLY A 103 -10.32 -0.08 2.98
C GLY A 103 -9.47 -0.13 1.70
N ALA A 104 -8.55 0.83 1.54
CA ALA A 104 -7.67 0.89 0.38
C ALA A 104 -6.59 -0.21 0.37
N HIS A 105 -6.08 -0.65 1.52
CA HIS A 105 -4.88 -1.50 1.60
C HIS A 105 -5.12 -2.91 2.15
N TYR A 106 -6.31 -3.22 2.68
CA TYR A 106 -6.58 -4.47 3.39
C TYR A 106 -6.12 -5.68 2.58
N LYS A 107 -6.56 -5.78 1.32
CA LYS A 107 -6.24 -6.91 0.42
C LYS A 107 -4.75 -7.01 0.07
N LEU A 108 -3.98 -5.93 0.20
CA LEU A 108 -2.56 -5.85 -0.11
C LEU A 108 -1.66 -6.18 1.10
N LEU A 109 -2.21 -6.20 2.30
CA LEU A 109 -1.51 -6.58 3.53
C LEU A 109 -1.45 -8.10 3.66
N SER A 110 -0.33 -8.62 4.17
CA SER A 110 -0.23 -10.00 4.62
C SER A 110 -1.12 -10.26 5.83
N LYS A 111 -1.45 -11.53 6.11
CA LYS A 111 -2.21 -11.92 7.31
C LYS A 111 -1.55 -11.38 8.59
N GLN A 112 -0.23 -11.52 8.70
CA GLN A 112 0.52 -11.01 9.86
C GLN A 112 0.48 -9.49 9.97
N GLN A 113 0.61 -8.77 8.85
CA GLN A 113 0.52 -7.31 8.86
C GLN A 113 -0.85 -6.82 9.30
N ARG A 114 -1.94 -7.48 8.87
CA ARG A 114 -3.30 -7.15 9.32
C ARG A 114 -3.44 -7.38 10.81
N LYS A 115 -3.06 -8.57 11.30
CA LYS A 115 -3.13 -8.93 12.73
C LYS A 115 -2.40 -7.89 13.58
N ASN A 116 -1.13 -7.61 13.27
CA ASN A 116 -0.31 -6.71 14.07
C ASN A 116 -0.80 -5.25 14.03
N LEU A 117 -1.36 -4.80 12.90
CA LEU A 117 -1.86 -3.44 12.78
C LEU A 117 -3.20 -3.26 13.48
N ILE A 118 -4.09 -4.25 13.38
CA ILE A 118 -5.37 -4.26 14.10
C ILE A 118 -5.11 -4.31 15.60
N GLN A 119 -4.28 -5.24 16.06
CA GLN A 119 -3.92 -5.35 17.47
C GLN A 119 -3.35 -4.04 18.03
N LEU A 120 -2.44 -3.39 17.30
CA LEU A 120 -1.91 -2.08 17.69
C LEU A 120 -3.03 -1.03 17.83
N TYR A 121 -3.99 -1.01 16.89
CA TYR A 121 -5.11 -0.07 16.95
C TYR A 121 -5.99 -0.35 18.17
N GLU A 122 -6.34 -1.61 18.41
CA GLU A 122 -7.13 -2.04 19.57
C GLU A 122 -6.47 -1.63 20.90
N GLU A 123 -5.15 -1.85 21.03
CA GLU A 123 -4.37 -1.47 22.20
C GLU A 123 -4.30 0.05 22.41
N LEU A 124 -4.09 0.83 21.35
CA LEU A 124 -3.92 2.28 21.45
C LEU A 124 -5.22 3.03 21.80
N PHE A 125 -6.38 2.50 21.42
CA PHE A 125 -7.65 3.20 21.54
C PHE A 125 -8.68 2.48 22.41
N ASN A 126 -8.30 1.35 23.02
CA ASN A 126 -9.18 0.49 23.80
C ASN A 126 -10.46 0.09 23.03
N LYS A 127 -10.27 -0.38 21.80
CA LYS A 127 -11.36 -0.79 20.89
C LYS A 127 -11.22 -2.26 20.53
N LYS A 128 -12.28 -2.81 19.93
CA LYS A 128 -12.27 -4.11 19.26
C LYS A 128 -12.61 -3.95 17.79
N ILE A 129 -11.87 -4.65 16.94
CA ILE A 129 -12.08 -4.66 15.49
C ILE A 129 -12.49 -6.06 15.06
N SER A 130 -13.68 -6.15 14.47
CA SER A 130 -14.09 -7.31 13.70
C SER A 130 -14.08 -6.99 12.21
N VAL A 131 -13.78 -8.00 11.38
CA VAL A 131 -13.83 -7.85 9.92
C VAL A 131 -14.89 -8.78 9.37
N ILE A 132 -16.07 -8.24 9.10
CA ILE A 132 -17.21 -8.98 8.53
C ILE A 132 -17.34 -8.59 7.06
N SER A 133 -17.34 -9.57 6.16
CA SER A 133 -17.51 -9.35 4.71
C SER A 133 -16.58 -8.26 4.14
N ARG A 134 -15.34 -8.19 4.65
CA ARG A 134 -14.29 -7.21 4.27
C ARG A 134 -14.56 -5.76 4.72
N LYS A 135 -15.56 -5.54 5.57
CA LYS A 135 -15.80 -4.26 6.26
C LYS A 135 -15.19 -4.32 7.65
N LEU A 136 -14.40 -3.31 8.03
CA LEU A 136 -14.01 -3.14 9.43
C LEU A 136 -15.22 -2.68 10.23
N ILE A 137 -15.45 -3.31 11.36
CA ILE A 137 -16.41 -2.90 12.37
C ILE A 137 -15.60 -2.66 13.63
N VAL A 138 -15.59 -1.41 14.08
CA VAL A 138 -14.97 -1.01 15.33
C VAL A 138 -16.09 -0.94 16.37
N SER A 139 -15.85 -1.54 17.53
CA SER A 139 -16.71 -1.44 18.70
C SER A 139 -15.85 -1.05 19.91
N ASP A 140 -16.49 -0.54 20.96
CA ASP A 140 -15.82 -0.40 22.24
C ASP A 140 -15.32 -1.76 22.72
N ALA A 141 -14.14 -1.78 23.33
CA ALA A 141 -13.76 -2.94 24.12
C ALA A 141 -14.73 -2.96 25.30
N SER A 142 -15.68 -3.89 25.29
CA SER A 142 -16.54 -4.17 26.42
C SER A 142 -15.67 -4.17 27.69
N SER A 143 -16.03 -3.37 28.68
CA SER A 143 -15.38 -3.35 29.99
C SER A 143 -15.57 -4.72 30.67
N LEU A 144 -14.70 -5.66 30.35
CA LEU A 144 -14.46 -6.93 31.05
C LEU A 144 -13.06 -6.79 31.65
N ALA A 145 -12.82 -6.73 32.95
CA ALA A 145 -13.66 -7.00 34.11
C ALA A 145 -13.17 -6.12 35.28
N ALA A 146 -14.10 -5.75 36.17
CA ALA A 146 -13.77 -5.41 37.55
C ALA A 146 -13.32 -6.66 38.30
#